data_AF-A0A397TDB9-F1
#
_entry.id   AF-A0A397TDB9-F1
#
_cell.length_a   1.000
_cell.length_b   1.000
_cell.length_c   1.000
_cell.angle_alpha   90.00
_cell.angle_beta   90.00
_cell.angle_gamma   90.00
#
_symmetry.space_group_name_H-M   'P 1'
#
loop_
_entity.id
_entity.type
_entity.pdbx_description
1 polymer ?
#
loop_
_entity_poly.entity_id
_entity_poly.type
_entity_poly.pdbx_seq_one_letter_code
_entity_poly.pdbx_strand_id
1 'polypeptide(L)'
;MCEFIYSVRTKKNNQYLRTSFKNAVALISHHLKNSIPYWNYNLLDKNNFSKLYGTLDGTLKEMKRLGIGTAKPHEGLTSKEVKLILYHNATSPNEPKGLLRRAFLWICLLGCPRNAISKGKWYHDRPLGKKWVRGIFREICLACEIKISERNISNHSGRDTSIQSIFNASNEEVKAIVISGHNSSAGVCNYFKVITEKKRTILNSVLQRLTNNNDDEK
;
A
#
# COMPACT_ATOMS: atom_id res chain seq x y z
N MET A 1 33.87 2.47 1.77
CA MET A 1 32.42 2.76 1.58
C MET A 1 31.58 1.50 1.35
N CYS A 2 31.93 0.61 0.40
CA CYS A 2 31.19 -0.65 0.18
C CYS A 2 31.13 -1.53 1.45
N GLU A 3 32.26 -1.70 2.14
CA GLU A 3 32.32 -2.44 3.41
C GLU A 3 31.43 -1.82 4.48
N PHE A 4 31.43 -0.49 4.60
CA PHE A 4 30.54 0.24 5.50
C PHE A 4 29.06 -0.04 5.20
N ILE A 5 28.64 -0.01 3.93
CA ILE A 5 27.25 -0.34 3.56
C ILE A 5 26.88 -1.77 3.98
N TYR A 6 27.80 -2.71 3.81
CA TYR A 6 27.55 -4.10 4.16
C TYR A 6 27.53 -4.33 5.68
N SER A 7 28.40 -3.65 6.44
CA SER A 7 28.62 -3.88 7.87
C SER A 7 27.78 -3.01 8.79
N VAL A 8 27.20 -1.90 8.32
CA VAL A 8 26.50 -0.95 9.19
C VAL A 8 25.26 -1.59 9.84
N ARG A 9 25.17 -1.48 11.17
CA ARG A 9 24.07 -2.01 11.99
C ARG A 9 23.63 -0.97 13.02
N THR A 10 22.40 -1.13 13.51
CA THR A 10 21.88 -0.36 14.65
C THR A 10 22.65 -0.71 15.93
N LYS A 11 22.51 0.11 16.98
CA LYS A 11 23.07 -0.20 18.32
C LYS A 11 22.62 -1.57 18.87
N LYS A 12 21.46 -2.08 18.43
CA LYS A 12 20.93 -3.41 18.78
C LYS A 12 21.39 -4.51 17.82
N ASN A 13 22.43 -4.26 17.03
CA ASN A 13 22.97 -5.15 15.99
C ASN A 13 21.98 -5.54 14.86
N ASN A 14 20.84 -4.85 14.73
CA ASN A 14 19.88 -5.07 13.66
C ASN A 14 20.25 -4.29 12.38
N GLN A 15 19.78 -4.75 11.22
CA GLN A 15 19.87 -3.98 9.98
C GLN A 15 18.98 -2.72 10.02
N TYR A 16 19.43 -1.65 9.37
CA TYR A 16 18.62 -0.44 9.17
C TYR A 16 17.53 -0.65 8.12
N LEU A 17 16.53 0.23 8.06
CA LEU A 17 15.53 0.23 6.99
C LEU A 17 16.15 0.57 5.63
N ARG A 18 15.57 0.02 4.55
CA ARG A 18 15.97 0.28 3.16
C ARG A 18 16.00 1.78 2.81
N THR A 19 15.05 2.56 3.31
CA THR A 19 14.99 4.01 3.11
C THR A 19 16.11 4.74 3.86
N SER A 20 16.41 4.32 5.09
CA SER A 20 17.51 4.88 5.88
C SER A 20 18.85 4.68 5.19
N PHE A 21 19.09 3.52 4.57
CA PHE A 21 20.30 3.25 3.80
C PHE A 21 20.47 4.19 2.60
N LYS A 22 19.43 4.34 1.78
CA LYS A 22 19.47 5.27 0.64
C LYS A 22 19.72 6.71 1.10
N ASN A 23 19.05 7.13 2.16
CA ASN A 23 19.22 8.47 2.72
C ASN A 23 20.62 8.69 3.28
N ALA A 24 21.21 7.70 3.95
CA ALA A 24 22.57 7.80 4.47
C ALA A 24 23.60 8.00 3.34
N VAL A 25 23.51 7.23 2.24
CA VAL A 25 24.41 7.40 1.09
C VAL A 25 24.19 8.75 0.40
N ALA A 26 22.93 9.19 0.28
CA ALA A 26 22.61 10.52 -0.27
C ALA A 26 23.18 11.66 0.60
N LEU A 27 23.07 11.55 1.93
CA LEU A 27 23.62 12.52 2.87
C LEU A 27 25.14 12.59 2.82
N ILE A 28 25.82 11.44 2.73
CA ILE A 28 27.28 11.40 2.55
C ILE A 28 27.66 12.04 1.22
N SER A 29 26.94 11.72 0.13
CA SER A 29 27.19 12.33 -1.17
C SER A 29 27.02 13.84 -1.15
N HIS A 30 25.99 14.34 -0.46
CA HIS A 30 25.74 15.76 -0.30
C HIS A 30 26.83 16.43 0.56
N HIS A 31 27.24 15.78 1.65
CA HIS A 31 28.31 16.29 2.50
C HIS A 31 29.65 16.39 1.76
N LEU A 32 30.01 15.39 0.95
CA LEU A 32 31.23 15.42 0.13
C LEU A 32 31.20 16.58 -0.87
N LYS A 33 30.05 16.79 -1.53
CA LYS A 33 29.86 17.92 -2.45
C LYS A 33 30.05 19.28 -1.76
N ASN A 34 29.64 19.40 -0.50
CA ASN A 34 29.77 20.66 0.24
C ASN A 34 31.14 20.85 0.90
N SER A 35 31.86 19.76 1.16
CA SER A 35 33.12 19.79 1.91
C SER A 35 34.36 19.80 1.01
N ILE A 36 34.22 19.38 -0.25
CA ILE A 36 35.33 19.26 -1.20
C ILE A 36 35.01 20.14 -2.42
N PRO A 37 35.75 21.26 -2.64
CA PRO A 37 35.42 22.28 -3.65
C PRO A 37 35.31 21.76 -5.09
N TYR A 38 36.04 20.70 -5.43
CA TYR A 38 36.10 20.11 -6.77
C TYR A 38 35.30 18.80 -6.89
N TRP A 39 34.54 18.42 -5.86
CA TRP A 39 33.73 17.21 -5.90
C TRP A 39 32.40 17.44 -6.62
N ASN A 40 32.31 16.95 -7.86
CA ASN A 40 31.07 17.04 -8.67
C ASN A 40 30.40 15.68 -8.89
N TYR A 41 30.72 14.68 -8.07
CA TYR A 41 30.21 13.33 -8.23
C TYR A 41 29.06 13.01 -7.27
N ASN A 42 28.10 12.21 -7.73
CA ASN A 42 27.05 11.67 -6.89
C ASN A 42 27.36 10.21 -6.57
N LEU A 43 27.46 9.83 -5.28
CA LEU A 43 27.75 8.45 -4.87
C LEU A 43 26.68 7.44 -5.30
N LEU A 44 25.47 7.91 -5.65
CA LEU A 44 24.40 7.09 -6.19
C LEU A 44 24.46 6.94 -7.73
N ASP A 45 25.41 7.59 -8.38
CA ASP A 45 25.58 7.45 -9.83
C ASP A 45 26.24 6.10 -10.17
N LYS A 46 25.55 5.34 -11.02
CA LYS A 46 25.98 4.02 -11.48
C LYS A 46 27.19 4.12 -12.41
N ASN A 47 27.33 5.21 -13.15
CA ASN A 47 28.40 5.36 -14.13
C ASN A 47 29.75 5.59 -13.44
N ASN A 48 29.79 6.56 -12.52
CA ASN A 48 31.00 6.89 -11.78
C ASN A 48 31.30 5.93 -10.63
N PHE A 49 30.29 5.31 -9.99
CA PHE A 49 30.47 4.41 -8.86
C PHE A 49 29.74 3.07 -9.03
N SER A 50 29.98 2.39 -10.16
CA SER A 50 29.33 1.11 -10.50
C SER A 50 29.44 0.05 -9.40
N LYS A 51 30.63 -0.10 -8.80
CA LYS A 51 30.88 -1.06 -7.70
C LYS A 51 30.06 -0.72 -6.45
N LEU A 52 30.05 0.56 -6.05
CA LEU A 52 29.28 1.02 -4.88
C LEU A 52 27.77 0.86 -5.11
N TYR A 53 27.31 1.25 -6.30
CA TYR A 53 25.93 1.09 -6.72
C TYR A 53 25.52 -0.39 -6.69
N GLY A 54 26.35 -1.28 -7.23
CA GLY A 54 26.12 -2.72 -7.22
C GLY A 54 26.04 -3.30 -5.81
N THR A 55 26.95 -2.90 -4.91
CA THR A 55 26.90 -3.31 -3.49
C THR A 55 25.63 -2.83 -2.80
N LEU A 56 25.25 -1.55 -3.00
CA LEU A 56 24.04 -0.99 -2.41
C LEU A 56 22.79 -1.69 -2.95
N ASP A 57 22.67 -1.83 -4.27
CA ASP A 57 21.52 -2.49 -4.91
C ASP A 57 21.40 -3.96 -4.49
N GLY A 58 22.51 -4.70 -4.45
CA GLY A 58 22.56 -6.08 -3.96
C GLY A 58 22.11 -6.19 -2.50
N THR A 59 22.62 -5.31 -1.63
CA THR A 59 22.21 -5.26 -0.22
C THR A 59 20.71 -4.97 -0.09
N LEU A 60 20.20 -4.00 -0.86
CA LEU A 60 18.78 -3.66 -0.84
C LEU A 60 17.87 -4.78 -1.37
N LYS A 61 18.34 -5.57 -2.35
CA LYS A 61 17.65 -6.76 -2.85
C LYS A 61 17.62 -7.87 -1.80
N GLU A 62 18.74 -8.08 -1.11
CA GLU A 62 18.84 -9.08 -0.04
C GLU A 62 17.93 -8.72 1.14
N MET A 63 17.90 -7.45 1.55
CA MET A 63 16.96 -6.97 2.56
C MET A 63 15.50 -7.22 2.17
N LYS A 64 15.17 -7.01 0.88
CA LYS A 64 13.83 -7.31 0.36
C LYS A 64 13.54 -8.81 0.41
N ARG A 65 14.50 -9.66 0.03
CA ARG A 65 14.38 -11.13 0.06
C ARG A 65 14.13 -11.64 1.48
N LEU A 66 14.82 -11.07 2.46
CA LEU A 66 14.70 -11.40 3.88
C LEU A 66 13.46 -10.77 4.55
N GLY A 67 12.67 -9.96 3.83
CA GLY A 67 11.52 -9.24 4.39
C GLY A 67 11.88 -8.17 5.42
N ILE A 68 13.13 -7.70 5.42
CA ILE A 68 13.63 -6.72 6.39
C ILE A 68 13.10 -5.34 6.02
N GLY A 69 12.26 -4.78 6.89
CA GLY A 69 11.66 -3.46 6.69
C GLY A 69 10.55 -3.42 5.63
N THR A 70 10.05 -4.56 5.16
CA THR A 70 8.79 -4.59 4.41
C THR A 70 7.66 -4.28 5.38
N ALA A 71 6.94 -3.17 5.15
CA ALA A 71 5.69 -2.95 5.84
C ALA A 71 4.75 -4.11 5.51
N LYS A 72 4.13 -4.72 6.53
CA LYS A 72 3.02 -5.65 6.29
C LYS A 72 2.04 -4.94 5.34
N PRO A 73 1.61 -5.54 4.23
CA PRO A 73 0.61 -4.91 3.37
C PRO A 73 -0.65 -4.64 4.19
N HIS A 74 -1.39 -3.59 3.84
CA HIS A 74 -2.70 -3.39 4.45
C HIS A 74 -3.58 -4.60 4.16
N GLU A 75 -4.38 -4.96 5.15
CA GLU A 75 -5.32 -6.05 5.00
C GLU A 75 -6.73 -5.47 4.89
N GLY A 76 -7.39 -5.74 3.78
CA GLY A 76 -8.80 -5.43 3.59
C GLY A 76 -9.68 -6.08 4.66
N LEU A 77 -10.74 -5.38 5.02
CA LEU A 77 -11.88 -5.94 5.72
C LEU A 77 -12.58 -6.97 4.84
N THR A 78 -13.04 -8.06 5.44
CA THR A 78 -13.90 -9.04 4.76
C THR A 78 -15.32 -8.48 4.59
N SER A 79 -16.09 -9.04 3.66
CA SER A 79 -17.50 -8.64 3.47
C SER A 79 -18.35 -8.80 4.74
N LYS A 80 -18.03 -9.77 5.60
CA LYS A 80 -18.69 -9.97 6.90
C LYS A 80 -18.36 -8.82 7.86
N GLU A 81 -17.08 -8.44 7.94
CA GLU A 81 -16.62 -7.34 8.79
C GLU A 81 -17.20 -6.00 8.34
N VAL A 82 -17.26 -5.73 7.03
CA VAL A 82 -17.89 -4.51 6.49
C VAL A 82 -19.37 -4.46 6.86
N LYS A 83 -20.11 -5.56 6.68
CA LYS A 83 -21.52 -5.63 7.08
C LYS A 83 -21.68 -5.40 8.59
N LEU A 84 -20.86 -6.06 9.40
CA LEU A 84 -20.89 -5.91 10.85
C LEU A 84 -20.70 -4.43 11.23
N ILE A 85 -19.70 -3.75 10.67
CA ILE A 85 -19.46 -2.33 10.94
C ILE A 85 -20.65 -1.46 10.50
N LEU A 86 -21.25 -1.71 9.33
CA LEU A 86 -22.34 -0.89 8.77
C LEU A 86 -23.66 -0.98 9.57
N TYR A 87 -23.89 -2.12 10.23
CA TYR A 87 -25.08 -2.39 11.03
C TYR A 87 -24.86 -2.27 12.53
N HIS A 88 -23.63 -1.99 12.98
CA HIS A 88 -23.32 -1.80 14.39
C HIS A 88 -23.80 -0.43 14.91
N ASN A 89 -24.31 -0.39 16.14
CA ASN A 89 -24.78 0.84 16.78
C ASN A 89 -23.72 1.95 16.84
N ALA A 90 -22.44 1.59 16.90
CA ALA A 90 -21.33 2.56 16.91
C ALA A 90 -21.18 3.39 15.62
N THR A 91 -21.85 2.99 14.53
CA THR A 91 -21.95 3.73 13.25
C THR A 91 -23.39 4.13 12.92
N SER A 92 -24.26 4.15 13.94
CA SER A 92 -25.66 4.54 13.80
C SER A 92 -25.77 5.99 13.29
N PRO A 93 -26.60 6.26 12.28
CA PRO A 93 -26.82 7.63 11.79
C PRO A 93 -27.62 8.48 12.78
N ASN A 94 -28.23 7.87 13.80
CA ASN A 94 -29.07 8.55 14.79
C ASN A 94 -28.27 9.24 15.91
N GLU A 95 -26.96 8.98 15.99
CA GLU A 95 -26.06 9.63 16.94
C GLU A 95 -25.01 10.45 16.17
N PRO A 96 -24.71 11.71 16.56
CA PRO A 96 -23.73 12.53 15.84
C PRO A 96 -22.37 11.85 15.63
N LYS A 97 -21.89 11.14 16.67
CA LYS A 97 -20.63 10.39 16.60
C LYS A 97 -20.73 9.17 15.68
N GLY A 98 -21.86 8.47 15.69
CA GLY A 98 -22.12 7.34 14.81
C GLY A 98 -22.23 7.77 13.34
N LEU A 99 -22.91 8.89 13.07
CA LEU A 99 -23.00 9.48 11.74
C LEU A 99 -21.63 9.87 11.19
N LEU A 100 -20.80 10.54 12.01
CA LEU A 100 -19.42 10.89 11.64
C LEU A 100 -18.60 9.64 11.28
N ARG A 101 -18.69 8.58 12.10
CA ARG A 101 -18.01 7.31 11.85
C ARG A 101 -18.50 6.64 10.57
N ARG A 102 -19.81 6.67 10.30
CA ARG A 102 -20.42 6.12 9.09
C ARG A 102 -19.99 6.87 7.83
N ALA A 103 -20.02 8.20 7.86
CA ALA A 103 -19.53 9.03 6.76
C ALA A 103 -18.04 8.79 6.49
N PHE A 104 -17.24 8.72 7.56
CA PHE A 104 -15.82 8.43 7.47
C PHE A 104 -15.52 7.04 6.87
N LEU A 105 -16.30 6.02 7.25
CA LEU A 105 -16.19 4.68 6.69
C LEU A 105 -16.46 4.68 5.18
N TRP A 106 -17.50 5.38 4.72
CA TRP A 106 -17.80 5.51 3.29
C TRP A 106 -16.66 6.20 2.53
N ILE A 107 -16.05 7.23 3.12
CA ILE A 107 -14.86 7.89 2.54
C ILE A 107 -13.69 6.89 2.45
N CYS A 108 -13.49 6.03 3.45
CA CYS A 108 -12.44 5.02 3.41
C CYS A 108 -12.66 3.97 2.30
N LEU A 109 -13.91 3.51 2.14
CA LEU A 109 -14.30 2.52 1.13
C LEU A 109 -14.23 3.12 -0.30
N LEU A 110 -15.02 4.16 -0.54
CA LEU A 110 -15.24 4.73 -1.87
C LEU A 110 -14.14 5.70 -2.30
N GLY A 111 -13.35 6.20 -1.35
CA GLY A 111 -12.42 7.30 -1.60
C GLY A 111 -13.15 8.63 -1.70
N CYS A 112 -12.43 9.74 -1.48
CA CYS A 112 -12.97 11.06 -1.78
C CYS A 112 -12.76 11.34 -3.27
N PRO A 113 -13.81 11.63 -4.07
CA PRO A 113 -13.62 12.09 -5.43
C PRO A 113 -12.88 13.43 -5.38
N ARG A 114 -11.73 13.52 -6.04
CA ARG A 114 -10.89 14.75 -6.06
C ARG A 114 -11.63 15.98 -6.61
N ASN A 115 -12.72 15.76 -7.35
CA ASN A 115 -13.49 16.82 -8.03
C ASN A 115 -14.87 17.07 -7.43
N ALA A 116 -15.31 16.32 -6.40
CA ALA A 116 -16.66 16.44 -5.85
C ALA A 116 -16.84 17.63 -4.90
N ILE A 117 -15.78 18.42 -4.66
CA ILE A 117 -15.86 19.58 -3.79
C ILE A 117 -15.62 20.85 -4.61
N SER A 118 -16.65 21.24 -5.37
CA SER A 118 -16.74 22.55 -6.01
C SER A 118 -17.57 23.51 -5.15
N LYS A 119 -17.44 24.80 -5.46
CA LYS A 119 -17.52 25.97 -4.57
C LYS A 119 -18.83 26.11 -3.78
N GLY A 120 -18.67 26.22 -2.44
CA GLY A 120 -19.73 26.43 -1.45
C GLY A 120 -19.39 25.69 -0.15
N LYS A 121 -18.28 26.07 0.51
CA LYS A 121 -17.69 25.28 1.61
C LYS A 121 -18.57 25.32 2.87
N TRP A 122 -19.16 24.18 3.21
CA TRP A 122 -19.83 23.92 4.49
C TRP A 122 -18.91 23.25 5.52
N TYR A 123 -17.60 23.20 5.24
CA TYR A 123 -16.58 22.52 6.05
C TYR A 123 -15.33 23.40 6.21
N HIS A 124 -14.63 23.24 7.33
CA HIS A 124 -13.38 23.97 7.59
C HIS A 124 -12.28 23.56 6.60
N ASP A 125 -11.54 24.55 6.12
CA ASP A 125 -10.41 24.42 5.20
C ASP A 125 -9.13 23.91 5.87
N ARG A 126 -9.17 23.66 7.18
CA ARG A 126 -8.04 23.11 7.92
C ARG A 126 -7.94 21.60 7.70
N PRO A 127 -6.77 21.09 7.27
CA PRO A 127 -6.56 19.65 7.16
C PRO A 127 -6.67 19.00 8.53
N LEU A 128 -7.44 17.92 8.63
CA LEU A 128 -7.53 17.13 9.84
C LEU A 128 -6.19 16.45 10.15
N GLY A 129 -5.82 16.40 11.43
CA GLY A 129 -4.57 15.78 11.85
C GLY A 129 -4.52 14.29 11.49
N LYS A 130 -3.42 13.83 10.89
CA LYS A 130 -3.21 12.41 10.50
C LYS A 130 -3.44 11.42 11.65
N LYS A 131 -3.12 11.82 12.89
CA LYS A 131 -3.35 10.99 14.09
C LYS A 131 -4.85 10.85 14.39
N TRP A 132 -5.61 11.94 14.26
CA TRP A 132 -7.05 11.97 14.50
C TRP A 132 -7.80 11.10 13.47
N VAL A 133 -7.51 11.28 12.18
CA VAL A 133 -8.08 10.48 11.09
C VAL A 133 -7.83 8.98 11.29
N ARG A 134 -6.60 8.61 11.70
CA ARG A 134 -6.26 7.21 12.00
C ARG A 134 -6.98 6.70 13.25
N GLY A 135 -7.22 7.57 14.22
CA GLY A 135 -7.97 7.27 15.44
C GLY A 135 -9.39 6.83 15.14
N ILE A 136 -10.10 7.54 14.26
CA ILE A 136 -11.50 7.23 13.93
C ILE A 136 -11.65 5.80 13.39
N PHE A 137 -10.85 5.42 12.38
CA PHE A 137 -10.95 4.08 11.82
C PHE A 137 -10.70 3.00 12.88
N ARG A 138 -9.68 3.22 13.72
CA ARG A 138 -9.33 2.30 14.81
C ARG A 138 -10.46 2.19 15.83
N GLU A 139 -11.07 3.30 16.23
CA GLU A 139 -12.23 3.30 17.13
C GLU A 139 -13.41 2.52 16.56
N ILE A 140 -13.70 2.68 15.26
CA ILE A 140 -14.76 1.93 14.59
C ILE A 140 -14.47 0.43 14.67
N CYS A 141 -13.26 0.02 14.29
CA CYS A 141 -12.87 -1.39 14.35
C CYS A 141 -12.97 -1.96 15.77
N LEU A 142 -12.47 -1.25 16.78
CA LEU A 142 -12.53 -1.69 18.17
C LEU A 142 -13.97 -1.78 18.68
N ALA A 143 -14.81 -0.79 18.39
CA ALA A 143 -16.21 -0.78 18.79
C ALA A 143 -17.02 -1.91 18.14
N CYS A 144 -16.58 -2.40 16.99
CA CYS A 144 -17.19 -3.50 16.26
C CYS A 144 -16.47 -4.84 16.51
N GLU A 145 -15.61 -4.92 17.54
CA GLU A 145 -14.87 -6.12 17.92
C GLU A 145 -14.01 -6.73 16.79
N ILE A 146 -13.57 -5.90 15.86
CA ILE A 146 -12.68 -6.32 14.78
C ILE A 146 -11.28 -6.52 15.33
N LYS A 147 -10.70 -7.71 15.12
CA LYS A 147 -9.34 -8.03 15.53
C LYS A 147 -8.33 -7.19 14.73
N ILE A 148 -7.68 -6.23 15.38
CA ILE A 148 -6.69 -5.32 14.75
C ILE A 148 -5.23 -5.52 15.20
N SER A 149 -4.96 -6.29 16.27
CA SER A 149 -3.62 -6.42 16.85
C SER A 149 -2.63 -7.17 15.96
N GLU A 150 -3.13 -8.16 15.21
CA GLU A 150 -2.31 -9.03 14.35
C GLU A 150 -2.33 -8.62 12.87
N ARG A 151 -3.31 -7.80 12.49
CA ARG A 151 -3.61 -7.39 11.11
C ARG A 151 -3.20 -5.95 10.88
N ASN A 152 -2.64 -5.61 9.72
CA ASN A 152 -2.33 -4.22 9.39
C ASN A 152 -3.58 -3.47 8.93
N ILE A 153 -4.47 -3.17 9.88
CA ILE A 153 -5.75 -2.51 9.66
C ILE A 153 -5.62 -0.99 9.82
N SER A 154 -6.06 -0.25 8.81
CA SER A 154 -6.14 1.22 8.86
C SER A 154 -7.24 1.72 7.93
N ASN A 155 -7.42 3.03 7.81
CA ASN A 155 -8.32 3.62 6.80
C ASN A 155 -8.00 3.14 5.37
N HIS A 156 -6.74 2.78 5.07
CA HIS A 156 -6.37 2.18 3.79
C HIS A 156 -6.91 0.75 3.60
N SER A 157 -7.27 0.05 4.68
CA SER A 157 -7.95 -1.25 4.60
C SER A 157 -9.34 -1.14 4.01
N GLY A 158 -10.08 -0.06 4.30
CA GLY A 158 -11.36 0.20 3.63
C GLY A 158 -11.16 0.34 2.12
N ARG A 159 -10.12 1.07 1.71
CA ARG A 159 -9.79 1.25 0.29
C ARG A 159 -9.38 -0.05 -0.38
N ASP A 160 -8.57 -0.87 0.30
CA ASP A 160 -8.18 -2.21 -0.15
C ASP A 160 -9.41 -3.10 -0.39
N THR A 161 -10.35 -3.14 0.56
CA THR A 161 -11.60 -3.90 0.43
C THR A 161 -12.41 -3.51 -0.80
N SER A 162 -12.60 -2.21 -1.03
CA SER A 162 -13.41 -1.74 -2.16
C SER A 162 -12.75 -2.03 -3.50
N ILE A 163 -11.42 -1.85 -3.63
CA ILE A 163 -10.70 -2.16 -4.87
C ILE A 163 -10.74 -3.67 -5.16
N GLN A 164 -10.53 -4.51 -4.14
CA GLN A 164 -10.65 -5.96 -4.28
C GLN A 164 -12.06 -6.39 -4.70
N SER A 165 -13.09 -5.76 -4.12
CA SER A 165 -14.50 -6.05 -4.45
C SER A 165 -14.86 -5.63 -5.87
N ILE A 166 -14.43 -4.44 -6.33
CA ILE A 166 -14.62 -3.99 -7.72
C ILE A 166 -14.00 -4.99 -8.69
N PHE A 167 -12.76 -5.42 -8.42
CA PHE A 167 -12.06 -6.36 -9.29
C PHE A 167 -12.72 -7.75 -9.31
N ASN A 168 -13.23 -8.21 -8.17
CA ASN A 168 -13.98 -9.46 -8.11
C ASN A 168 -15.28 -9.40 -8.91
N ALA A 169 -15.91 -8.23 -9.02
CA ALA A 169 -17.13 -8.03 -9.78
C ALA A 169 -16.90 -7.75 -11.29
N SER A 170 -15.85 -7.01 -11.65
CA SER A 170 -15.70 -6.48 -13.02
C SER A 170 -14.77 -7.27 -13.93
N ASN A 171 -13.81 -8.04 -13.39
CA ASN A 171 -12.69 -8.66 -14.13
C ASN A 171 -11.84 -7.72 -15.02
N GLU A 172 -12.16 -6.41 -15.08
CA GLU A 172 -11.48 -5.42 -15.90
C GLU A 172 -10.71 -4.43 -15.02
N GLU A 173 -9.39 -4.44 -15.16
CA GLU A 173 -8.46 -3.54 -14.49
C GLU A 173 -8.73 -2.06 -14.84
N VAL A 174 -9.11 -1.77 -16.08
CA VAL A 174 -9.43 -0.41 -16.56
C VAL A 174 -10.58 0.20 -15.75
N LYS A 175 -11.66 -0.55 -15.51
CA LYS A 175 -12.79 -0.09 -14.68
C LYS A 175 -12.35 0.14 -13.23
N ALA A 176 -11.48 -0.71 -12.70
CA ALA A 176 -10.95 -0.53 -11.35
C ALA A 176 -10.09 0.73 -11.23
N ILE A 177 -9.26 1.07 -12.23
CA ILE A 177 -8.47 2.30 -12.27
C ILE A 177 -9.37 3.53 -12.25
N VAL A 178 -10.40 3.56 -13.11
CA VAL A 178 -11.34 4.68 -13.22
C VAL A 178 -12.11 4.90 -11.91
N ILE A 179 -12.72 3.84 -11.37
CA ILE A 179 -13.53 3.93 -10.14
C ILE A 179 -12.64 4.26 -8.92
N SER A 180 -11.42 3.72 -8.88
CA SER A 180 -10.50 3.96 -7.77
C SER A 180 -9.68 5.25 -7.90
N GLY A 181 -9.79 5.98 -9.02
CA GLY A 181 -9.05 7.23 -9.26
C GLY A 181 -7.53 7.07 -9.21
N HIS A 182 -7.01 5.89 -9.54
CA HIS A 182 -5.57 5.67 -9.71
C HIS A 182 -5.13 6.17 -11.08
N ASN A 183 -3.89 6.65 -11.16
CA ASN A 183 -3.33 7.16 -12.41
C ASN A 183 -2.53 6.09 -13.18
N SER A 184 -2.40 4.88 -12.63
CA SER A 184 -1.64 3.79 -13.24
C SER A 184 -2.16 2.42 -12.83
N SER A 185 -2.03 1.47 -13.75
CA SER A 185 -2.27 0.03 -13.51
C SER A 185 -1.41 -0.46 -12.34
N ALA A 186 -0.10 -0.16 -12.33
CA ALA A 186 0.80 -0.55 -11.24
C ALA A 186 0.33 -0.08 -9.84
N GLY A 187 -0.35 1.07 -9.75
CA GLY A 187 -0.93 1.55 -8.50
C GLY A 187 -2.07 0.67 -8.00
N VAL A 188 -2.95 0.24 -8.91
CA VAL A 188 -4.03 -0.73 -8.62
C VAL A 188 -3.46 -2.13 -8.39
N CYS A 189 -2.37 -2.50 -9.08
CA CYS A 189 -1.77 -3.82 -8.97
C CYS A 189 -1.29 -4.20 -7.58
N ASN A 190 -0.91 -3.22 -6.77
CA ASN A 190 -0.50 -3.49 -5.39
C ASN A 190 -1.64 -4.03 -4.50
N TYR A 191 -2.90 -3.78 -4.89
CA TYR A 191 -4.09 -4.34 -4.23
C TYR A 191 -4.44 -5.74 -4.76
N PHE A 192 -3.81 -6.19 -5.86
CA PHE A 192 -3.95 -7.55 -6.35
C PHE A 192 -3.20 -8.52 -5.43
N LYS A 193 -3.84 -8.89 -4.33
CA LYS A 193 -3.59 -10.21 -3.74
C LYS A 193 -4.12 -11.19 -4.77
N VAL A 194 -3.26 -11.79 -5.57
CA VAL A 194 -3.72 -12.84 -6.47
C VAL A 194 -4.23 -13.97 -5.59
N ILE A 195 -5.55 -13.99 -5.40
CA ILE A 195 -6.23 -15.05 -4.67
C ILE A 195 -5.83 -16.33 -5.39
N THR A 196 -5.19 -17.25 -4.68
CA THR A 196 -4.75 -18.54 -5.23
C THR A 196 -5.87 -19.20 -6.03
N GLU A 197 -7.12 -19.01 -5.59
CA GLU A 197 -8.35 -19.39 -6.28
C GLU A 197 -8.50 -18.79 -7.68
N LYS A 198 -8.30 -17.49 -7.88
CA LYS A 198 -8.45 -16.85 -9.20
C LYS A 198 -7.32 -17.25 -10.15
N LYS A 199 -6.10 -17.42 -9.62
CA LYS A 199 -4.99 -18.07 -10.33
C LYS A 199 -5.39 -19.46 -10.81
N ARG A 200 -5.97 -20.27 -9.91
CA ARG A 200 -6.44 -21.62 -10.18
C ARG A 200 -7.57 -21.63 -11.21
N THR A 201 -8.55 -20.73 -11.13
CA THR A 201 -9.64 -20.61 -12.11
C THR A 201 -9.11 -20.25 -13.50
N ILE A 202 -8.19 -19.29 -13.61
CA ILE A 202 -7.59 -18.90 -14.88
C ILE A 202 -6.77 -20.07 -15.46
N LEU A 203 -5.93 -20.71 -14.64
CA LEU A 203 -5.17 -21.90 -15.04
C LEU A 203 -6.07 -23.04 -15.51
N ASN A 204 -7.16 -23.31 -14.80
CA ASN A 204 -8.15 -24.33 -15.19
C ASN A 204 -8.83 -23.97 -16.51
N SER A 205 -9.17 -22.70 -16.76
CA SER A 205 -9.77 -22.27 -18.03
C SER A 205 -8.81 -22.41 -19.21
N VAL A 206 -7.52 -22.18 -18.99
CA VAL A 206 -6.47 -22.37 -20.00
C VAL A 206 -6.27 -23.86 -20.27
N LEU A 207 -6.20 -24.68 -19.22
CA LEU A 207 -6.10 -26.13 -19.34
C LEU A 207 -7.26 -26.70 -20.15
N GLN A 208 -8.50 -26.31 -19.85
CA GLN A 208 -9.69 -26.75 -20.59
C GLN A 208 -9.62 -26.38 -22.07
N ARG A 209 -9.14 -25.19 -22.43
CA ARG A 209 -8.97 -24.78 -23.83
C ARG A 209 -7.89 -25.58 -24.56
N LEU A 210 -6.82 -25.93 -23.86
CA LEU A 210 -5.74 -26.73 -24.44
C LEU A 210 -6.11 -28.21 -24.57
N THR A 211 -7.01 -28.71 -23.72
CA THR A 211 -7.46 -30.12 -23.77
C THR A 211 -8.64 -30.34 -24.70
N ASN A 212 -9.53 -29.35 -24.87
CA ASN A 212 -10.74 -29.50 -25.68
C ASN A 212 -10.52 -29.24 -27.18
N ASN A 213 -9.34 -28.79 -27.61
CA ASN A 213 -9.00 -28.58 -29.02
C ASN A 213 -8.49 -29.85 -29.73
N ASN A 214 -8.47 -31.01 -29.07
CA ASN A 214 -7.95 -32.25 -29.63
C ASN A 214 -9.03 -33.24 -30.12
N ASP A 215 -10.32 -32.88 -30.00
CA ASP A 215 -11.43 -33.81 -30.31
C ASP A 215 -12.20 -33.47 -31.61
N ASP A 216 -11.85 -32.40 -32.34
CA ASP A 216 -12.56 -31.94 -33.54
C ASP A 216 -11.81 -32.19 -34.88
N GLU A 217 -10.77 -33.03 -34.92
CA GLU A 217 -10.08 -33.45 -36.16
C GLU A 217 -10.36 -34.92 -36.55
N LYS A 218 -11.62 -35.28 -36.74
CA LYS A 218 -11.97 -36.58 -37.35
C LYS A 218 -12.99 -36.48 -38.47
#